data_AF-A0AAE6DJ71-F1
#
_entry.id   AF-A0AAE6DJ71-F1
#
_cell.length_a   1.000
_cell.length_b   1.000
_cell.length_c   1.000
_cell.angle_alpha   90.00
_cell.angle_beta   90.00
_cell.angle_gamma   90.00
#
_symmetry.space_group_name_H-M   'P 1'
#
loop_
_entity.id
_entity.type
_entity.pdbx_description
1 polymer ?
#
loop_
_entity_poly.entity_id
_entity_poly.type
_entity_poly.pdbx_seq_one_letter_code
_entity_poly.pdbx_strand_id
1 'polypeptide(L)'
;MNRRCYRLVFNRSRAMLMAVEESASGLGKGRIAGSRGTQAPAFTRMARFGLPATTLAAWCAMGLPWAASAQVVADPNAGANRPAVVQTANGLQQVNITRPSTAGVSVNAYTQFDVPKAGIILNNSPSIVATQQAGYVNGNPNLLPGGSARIIVNQATGTLPSQLRGYLEVAGQELRHHPRAGTRAGLEFRHAEAGTAPRRHRRTALRRARPVGHPEIGFPRTQATC
;
A
#
# COMPACT_ATOMS: atom_id res chain seq x y z
N MET A 1 -20.64 -21.29 78.84
CA MET A 1 -20.44 -20.50 77.60
C MET A 1 -18.94 -20.31 77.41
N ASN A 2 -18.28 -21.03 76.49
CA ASN A 2 -16.85 -20.83 76.21
C ASN A 2 -16.66 -20.77 74.68
N ARG A 3 -16.30 -19.58 74.17
CA ARG A 3 -16.34 -19.22 72.73
C ARG A 3 -14.93 -18.94 72.16
N ARG A 4 -13.88 -19.55 72.70
CA ARG A 4 -12.48 -19.27 72.32
C ARG A 4 -11.57 -20.51 72.35
N CYS A 5 -12.02 -21.63 71.80
CA CYS A 5 -11.14 -22.78 71.59
C CYS A 5 -10.38 -22.60 70.26
N TYR A 6 -9.06 -22.51 70.34
CA TYR A 6 -8.17 -22.41 69.18
C TYR A 6 -7.17 -23.56 69.22
N ARG A 7 -6.88 -24.17 68.08
CA ARG A 7 -5.84 -25.21 67.95
C ARG A 7 -4.54 -24.58 67.47
N LEU A 8 -3.43 -24.94 68.10
CA LEU A 8 -2.11 -24.54 67.61
C LEU A 8 -1.66 -25.47 66.48
N VAL A 9 -1.29 -24.89 65.34
CA VAL A 9 -0.73 -25.60 64.19
C VAL A 9 0.65 -25.04 63.88
N PHE A 10 1.64 -25.92 63.70
CA PHE A 10 3.00 -25.50 63.35
C PHE A 10 3.08 -25.08 61.88
N ASN A 11 3.46 -23.83 61.65
CA ASN A 11 3.65 -23.32 60.30
C ASN A 11 5.13 -23.46 59.89
N ARG A 12 5.39 -24.36 58.95
CA ARG A 12 6.75 -24.67 58.48
C ARG A 12 7.42 -23.51 57.75
N SER A 13 6.67 -22.60 57.10
CA SER A 13 7.28 -21.46 56.41
C SER A 13 7.72 -20.34 57.37
N ARG A 14 7.17 -20.33 58.59
CA ARG A 14 7.49 -19.36 59.64
C ARG A 14 8.22 -19.96 60.84
N ALA A 15 8.44 -21.27 60.83
CA ALA A 15 9.08 -22.04 61.90
C ALA A 15 8.52 -21.76 63.32
N MET A 16 7.20 -21.54 63.43
CA MET A 16 6.54 -21.24 64.71
C MET A 16 5.12 -21.79 64.81
N LEU A 17 4.62 -21.97 66.03
CA LEU A 17 3.24 -22.38 66.32
C LEU A 17 2.30 -21.18 66.21
N MET A 18 1.21 -21.34 65.46
CA MET A 18 0.18 -20.30 65.27
C MET A 18 -1.19 -20.83 65.71
N ALA A 19 -1.99 -19.98 66.37
CA ALA A 19 -3.36 -20.29 66.75
C ALA A 19 -4.29 -20.18 65.55
N VAL A 20 -5.08 -21.23 65.31
CA VAL A 20 -6.07 -21.32 64.22
C VAL A 20 -7.42 -21.69 64.83
N GLU A 21 -8.50 -21.19 64.25
CA GLU A 21 -9.87 -21.57 64.58
C GLU A 21 -10.09 -23.08 64.35
N GLU A 22 -10.85 -23.73 65.22
CA GLU A 22 -11.06 -25.19 65.23
C GLU A 22 -11.74 -25.74 63.96
N SER A 23 -12.41 -24.89 63.18
CA SER A 23 -13.06 -25.27 61.90
C SER A 23 -12.11 -25.29 60.70
N ALA A 24 -10.85 -24.85 60.85
CA ALA A 24 -9.91 -24.82 59.74
C ALA A 24 -9.33 -26.22 59.46
N SER A 25 -9.77 -26.85 58.37
CA SER A 25 -9.22 -28.12 57.89
C SER A 25 -7.94 -27.87 57.08
N GLY A 26 -6.79 -28.28 57.63
CA GLY A 26 -5.54 -28.30 56.90
C GLY A 26 -5.48 -29.49 55.96
N LEU A 27 -5.25 -29.28 54.66
CA LEU A 27 -4.97 -30.35 53.69
C LEU A 27 -3.53 -30.88 53.91
N GLY A 28 -3.36 -31.67 54.96
CA GLY A 28 -2.14 -32.44 55.23
C GLY A 28 -2.29 -33.87 54.71
N LYS A 29 -1.35 -34.34 53.88
CA LYS A 29 -1.23 -35.74 53.48
C LYS A 29 -0.97 -36.62 54.71
N GLY A 30 -2.04 -37.17 55.30
CA GLY A 30 -1.95 -38.24 56.29
C GLY A 30 -1.66 -39.57 55.61
N ARG A 31 -0.53 -40.19 55.93
CA ARG A 31 -0.34 -41.64 55.74
C ARG A 31 -1.14 -42.36 56.82
N ILE A 32 -2.21 -43.07 56.44
CA ILE A 32 -2.81 -44.11 57.27
C ILE A 32 -2.97 -45.37 56.41
N ALA A 33 -2.48 -46.47 56.97
CA ALA A 33 -2.57 -47.81 56.44
C ALA A 33 -4.01 -48.34 56.48
N GLY A 34 -4.38 -49.11 55.45
CA GLY A 34 -5.42 -50.13 55.51
C GLY A 34 -6.87 -49.67 55.28
N SER A 35 -7.37 -49.81 54.04
CA SER A 35 -8.53 -50.66 53.74
C SER A 35 -8.84 -50.65 52.23
N ARG A 36 -9.39 -51.76 51.76
CA ARG A 36 -9.75 -52.04 50.36
C ARG A 36 -10.77 -51.03 49.83
N GLY A 37 -10.53 -50.51 48.63
CA GLY A 37 -11.52 -49.72 47.90
C GLY A 37 -11.04 -49.42 46.49
N THR A 38 -11.79 -49.93 45.52
CA THR A 38 -11.57 -49.91 44.08
C THR A 38 -11.30 -48.51 43.52
N GLN A 39 -10.46 -48.50 42.49
CA GLN A 39 -9.96 -47.35 41.74
C GLN A 39 -11.07 -46.46 41.16
N ALA A 40 -10.92 -45.15 41.31
CA ALA A 40 -11.46 -44.16 40.38
C ALA A 40 -10.44 -43.02 40.26
N PRO A 41 -9.98 -42.64 39.05
CA PRO A 41 -8.99 -41.58 38.92
C PRO A 41 -9.67 -40.23 39.13
N ALA A 42 -9.38 -39.59 40.27
CA ALA A 42 -9.65 -38.19 40.46
C ALA A 42 -8.77 -37.38 39.50
N PHE A 43 -9.41 -36.82 38.47
CA PHE A 43 -8.82 -35.85 37.55
C PHE A 43 -8.16 -34.74 38.37
N THR A 44 -6.83 -34.76 38.43
CA THR A 44 -6.05 -33.72 39.10
C THR A 44 -6.10 -32.49 38.20
N ARG A 45 -7.02 -31.56 38.50
CA ARG A 45 -7.01 -30.20 37.93
C ARG A 45 -5.77 -29.47 38.44
N MET A 46 -4.65 -29.66 37.76
CA MET A 46 -3.49 -28.81 37.91
C MET A 46 -3.66 -27.65 36.93
N ALA A 47 -4.24 -26.54 37.41
CA ALA A 47 -4.27 -25.28 36.68
C ALA A 47 -2.84 -24.75 36.56
N ARG A 48 -2.15 -25.14 35.48
CA ARG A 48 -0.95 -24.45 35.02
C ARG A 48 -1.41 -23.24 34.21
N PHE A 49 -1.25 -22.04 34.78
CA PHE A 49 -1.19 -20.78 34.02
C PHE A 49 0.10 -20.69 33.20
N GLY A 50 0.43 -21.75 32.46
CA GLY A 50 1.35 -21.65 31.34
C GLY A 50 0.46 -21.67 30.11
N LEU A 51 0.37 -20.55 29.39
CA LEU A 51 -0.10 -20.60 28.00
C LEU A 51 0.66 -21.75 27.33
N PRO A 52 0.00 -22.84 26.93
CA PRO A 52 0.70 -23.99 26.42
C PRO A 52 1.48 -23.53 25.19
N ALA A 53 2.72 -23.99 25.02
CA ALA A 53 3.54 -23.60 23.88
C ALA A 53 2.81 -23.82 22.53
N THR A 54 1.80 -24.69 22.52
CA THR A 54 0.87 -24.91 21.42
C THR A 54 -0.01 -23.70 21.08
N THR A 55 -0.49 -22.91 22.04
CA THR A 55 -1.28 -21.71 21.75
C THR A 55 -0.39 -20.61 21.19
N LEU A 56 0.82 -20.40 21.72
CA LEU A 56 1.77 -19.45 21.14
C LEU A 56 2.19 -19.86 19.72
N ALA A 57 2.43 -21.15 19.48
CA ALA A 57 2.75 -21.68 18.15
C ALA A 57 1.56 -21.53 17.18
N ALA A 58 0.32 -21.73 17.64
CA ALA A 58 -0.88 -21.50 16.83
C ALA A 58 -1.05 -20.02 16.46
N TRP A 59 -0.73 -19.10 17.38
CA TRP A 59 -0.74 -17.66 17.10
C TRP A 59 0.38 -17.23 16.15
N CYS A 60 1.58 -17.82 16.23
CA CYS A 60 2.63 -17.57 15.25
C CYS A 60 2.31 -18.14 13.85
N ALA A 61 1.63 -19.30 13.78
CA ALA A 61 1.17 -19.88 12.53
C ALA A 61 0.06 -19.05 11.86
N MET A 62 -0.82 -18.41 12.64
CA MET A 62 -1.84 -17.49 12.15
C MET A 62 -1.33 -16.06 11.92
N GLY A 63 -0.18 -15.70 12.52
CA GLY A 63 0.38 -14.35 12.51
C GLY A 63 1.55 -14.15 11.56
N LEU A 64 1.78 -15.06 10.60
CA LEU A 64 2.73 -14.80 9.52
C LEU A 64 2.34 -13.46 8.88
N PRO A 65 3.22 -12.43 8.91
CA PRO A 65 2.92 -11.18 8.24
C PRO A 65 2.66 -11.54 6.79
N TRP A 66 1.44 -11.28 6.33
CA TRP A 66 1.10 -11.39 4.93
C TRP A 66 2.15 -10.59 4.17
N ALA A 67 3.05 -11.29 3.47
CA ALA A 67 4.01 -10.63 2.62
C ALA A 67 3.18 -9.93 1.54
N ALA A 68 3.03 -8.61 1.68
CA ALA A 68 2.39 -7.79 0.67
C ALA A 68 3.25 -7.91 -0.60
N SER A 69 2.80 -8.75 -1.52
CA SER A 69 3.36 -8.83 -2.86
C SER A 69 3.19 -7.46 -3.49
N ALA A 70 4.30 -6.84 -3.89
CA ALA A 70 4.30 -5.65 -4.74
C ALA A 70 3.51 -5.98 -6.01
N GLN A 71 2.30 -5.44 -6.13
CA GLN A 71 1.34 -5.79 -7.17
C GLN A 71 0.79 -4.56 -7.86
N VAL A 72 0.49 -4.70 -9.15
CA VAL A 72 -0.28 -3.70 -9.88
C VAL A 72 -1.72 -4.18 -9.95
N VAL A 73 -2.61 -3.46 -9.28
CA VAL A 73 -4.03 -3.76 -9.22
C VAL A 73 -4.79 -2.60 -9.85
N ALA A 74 -5.40 -2.86 -11.00
CA ALA A 74 -6.26 -1.90 -11.67
C ALA A 74 -7.48 -1.59 -10.79
N ASP A 75 -7.88 -0.31 -10.73
CA ASP A 75 -9.02 0.10 -9.93
C ASP A 75 -10.33 -0.44 -10.55
N PRO A 76 -11.08 -1.30 -9.83
CA PRO A 76 -12.31 -1.89 -10.37
C PRO A 76 -13.39 -0.83 -10.66
N ASN A 77 -13.35 0.33 -10.00
CA ASN A 77 -14.33 1.39 -10.13
C ASN A 77 -13.92 2.48 -11.16
N ALA A 78 -12.76 2.34 -11.80
CA ALA A 78 -12.23 3.38 -12.69
C ALA A 78 -12.89 3.47 -14.08
N GLY A 79 -13.84 2.59 -14.41
CA GLY A 79 -14.56 2.61 -15.70
C GLY A 79 -13.61 2.64 -16.89
N ALA A 80 -13.70 3.68 -17.72
CA ALA A 80 -12.85 3.87 -18.91
C ALA A 80 -11.35 4.06 -18.61
N ASN A 81 -11.00 4.44 -17.36
CA ASN A 81 -9.61 4.61 -16.92
C ASN A 81 -9.02 3.33 -16.31
N ARG A 82 -9.74 2.21 -16.35
CA ARG A 82 -9.26 0.91 -15.85
C ARG A 82 -8.36 0.25 -16.90
N PRO A 83 -7.05 0.13 -16.67
CA PRO A 83 -6.17 -0.61 -17.58
C PRO A 83 -6.38 -2.12 -17.45
N ALA A 84 -6.02 -2.86 -18.48
CA ALA A 84 -5.94 -4.33 -18.42
C ALA A 84 -4.52 -4.74 -17.99
N VAL A 85 -4.42 -5.53 -16.92
CA VAL A 85 -3.14 -6.08 -16.44
C VAL A 85 -3.06 -7.54 -16.86
N VAL A 86 -2.02 -7.88 -17.61
CA VAL A 86 -1.76 -9.22 -18.15
C VAL A 86 -0.32 -9.63 -17.85
N GLN A 87 0.03 -10.87 -18.13
CA GLN A 87 1.42 -11.32 -18.08
C GLN A 87 1.99 -11.44 -19.50
N THR A 88 3.25 -11.05 -19.65
CA THR A 88 4.03 -11.29 -20.86
C THR A 88 4.42 -12.77 -20.96
N ALA A 89 4.87 -13.20 -22.14
CA ALA A 89 5.40 -14.56 -22.35
C ALA A 89 6.57 -14.90 -21.41
N ASN A 90 7.35 -13.90 -21.01
CA ASN A 90 8.48 -14.05 -20.09
C ASN A 90 8.09 -13.89 -18.61
N GLY A 91 6.80 -13.83 -18.29
CA GLY A 91 6.28 -13.78 -16.91
C GLY A 91 6.33 -12.41 -16.23
N LEU A 92 6.77 -11.34 -16.93
CA LEU A 92 6.65 -9.97 -16.42
C LEU A 92 5.22 -9.48 -16.48
N GLN A 93 4.83 -8.64 -15.52
CA GLN A 93 3.56 -7.92 -15.60
C GLN A 93 3.58 -6.93 -16.76
N GLN A 94 2.47 -6.86 -17.47
CA GLN A 94 2.23 -5.92 -18.55
C GLN A 94 0.89 -5.22 -18.30
N VAL A 95 0.91 -3.90 -18.39
CA VAL A 95 -0.28 -3.06 -18.34
C VAL A 95 -0.58 -2.60 -19.76
N ASN A 96 -1.71 -3.05 -20.29
CA ASN A 96 -2.31 -2.44 -21.47
C ASN A 96 -2.99 -1.14 -21.07
N ILE A 97 -2.38 -0.03 -21.44
CA ILE A 97 -2.90 1.30 -21.11
C ILE A 97 -4.27 1.52 -21.74
N THR A 98 -5.05 2.40 -21.13
CA THR A 98 -6.35 2.81 -21.65
C THR A 98 -6.20 3.70 -22.88
N ARG A 99 -7.28 3.77 -23.67
CA ARG A 99 -7.32 4.58 -24.89
C ARG A 99 -7.01 6.06 -24.56
N PRO A 100 -6.05 6.70 -25.26
CA PRO A 100 -5.74 8.09 -25.03
C PRO A 100 -6.91 9.01 -25.37
N SER A 101 -7.00 10.12 -24.64
CA SER A 101 -7.86 11.26 -24.99
C SER A 101 -7.40 11.95 -26.29
N THR A 102 -8.21 12.88 -26.81
CA THR A 102 -7.87 13.69 -27.99
C THR A 102 -6.55 14.45 -27.85
N ALA A 103 -6.15 14.79 -26.63
CA ALA A 103 -4.87 15.44 -26.33
C ALA A 103 -3.68 14.45 -26.31
N GLY A 104 -3.91 13.16 -26.52
CA GLY A 104 -2.90 12.10 -26.45
C GLY A 104 -2.56 11.65 -25.03
N VAL A 105 -3.40 11.94 -24.03
CA VAL A 105 -3.19 11.54 -22.63
C VAL A 105 -3.97 10.27 -22.32
N SER A 106 -3.27 9.21 -21.91
CA SER A 106 -3.87 7.99 -21.35
C SER A 106 -3.83 8.06 -19.83
N VAL A 107 -4.98 7.88 -19.19
CA VAL A 107 -5.11 7.90 -17.72
C VAL A 107 -5.44 6.49 -17.25
N ASN A 108 -4.58 5.96 -16.40
CA ASN A 108 -4.66 4.60 -15.89
C ASN A 108 -4.77 4.67 -14.38
N ALA A 109 -5.90 4.21 -13.85
CA ALA A 109 -6.19 4.24 -12.42
C ALA A 109 -6.00 2.85 -11.78
N TYR A 110 -5.33 2.84 -10.64
CA TYR A 110 -4.92 1.66 -9.90
C TYR A 110 -5.30 1.82 -8.43
N THR A 111 -5.77 0.77 -7.79
CA THR A 111 -5.85 0.74 -6.32
C THR A 111 -4.47 0.54 -5.70
N GLN A 112 -3.57 -0.17 -6.39
CA GLN A 112 -2.17 -0.32 -6.01
C GLN A 112 -1.30 -0.31 -7.27
N PHE A 113 -0.23 0.48 -7.27
CA PHE A 113 0.75 0.48 -8.35
C PHE A 113 2.16 0.29 -7.78
N ASP A 114 2.63 -0.95 -7.74
CA ASP A 114 4.00 -1.26 -7.38
C ASP A 114 4.78 -1.80 -8.58
N VAL A 115 6.03 -1.37 -8.74
CA VAL A 115 6.94 -1.95 -9.73
C VAL A 115 7.84 -2.95 -9.00
N PRO A 116 7.64 -4.27 -9.19
CA PRO A 116 8.49 -5.27 -8.58
C PRO A 116 9.91 -5.19 -9.14
N LYS A 117 10.88 -5.84 -8.48
CA LYS A 117 12.28 -5.88 -8.95
C LYS A 117 12.42 -6.44 -10.38
N ALA A 118 11.57 -7.39 -10.75
CA ALA A 118 11.51 -7.94 -12.11
C ALA A 118 11.12 -6.88 -13.16
N GLY A 119 10.42 -5.83 -12.73
CA GLY A 119 9.94 -4.75 -13.57
C GLY A 119 8.54 -4.96 -14.12
N ILE A 120 8.06 -3.96 -14.87
CA ILE A 120 6.74 -3.97 -15.50
C ILE A 120 6.76 -3.21 -16.82
N ILE A 121 5.91 -3.64 -17.75
CA ILE A 121 5.78 -3.03 -19.07
C ILE A 121 4.46 -2.28 -19.17
N LEU A 122 4.50 -1.02 -19.60
CA LEU A 122 3.34 -0.25 -20.04
C LEU A 122 3.23 -0.37 -21.56
N ASN A 123 2.21 -1.07 -22.04
CA ASN A 123 2.03 -1.32 -23.46
C ASN A 123 1.30 -0.15 -24.14
N ASN A 124 2.07 0.70 -24.83
CA ASN A 124 1.62 1.87 -25.60
C ASN A 124 1.63 1.62 -27.12
N SER A 125 1.76 0.37 -27.56
CA SER A 125 1.86 0.01 -28.98
C SER A 125 0.55 -0.59 -29.50
N PRO A 126 -0.04 -0.13 -30.61
CA PRO A 126 -1.18 -0.79 -31.24
C PRO A 126 -0.77 -2.07 -32.01
N SER A 127 0.53 -2.28 -32.25
CA SER A 127 1.09 -3.41 -32.97
C SER A 127 2.13 -4.15 -32.12
N ILE A 128 2.54 -5.34 -32.58
CA ILE A 128 3.63 -6.09 -31.93
C ILE A 128 4.90 -5.24 -31.90
N VAL A 129 5.60 -5.22 -30.76
CA VAL A 129 6.83 -4.43 -30.57
C VAL A 129 7.82 -5.19 -29.69
N ALA A 130 9.12 -4.99 -29.95
CA ALA A 130 10.17 -5.49 -29.09
C ALA A 130 10.35 -4.59 -27.86
N THR A 131 10.58 -5.20 -26.71
CA THR A 131 10.88 -4.57 -25.43
C THR A 131 12.20 -5.12 -24.89
N GLN A 132 12.89 -4.33 -24.08
CA GLN A 132 14.14 -4.72 -23.45
C GLN A 132 13.90 -5.72 -22.32
N GLN A 133 12.79 -5.58 -21.59
CA GLN A 133 12.50 -6.41 -20.43
C GLN A 133 11.80 -7.74 -20.77
N ALA A 134 10.91 -7.79 -21.76
CA ALA A 134 10.11 -9.00 -22.06
C ALA A 134 10.21 -9.49 -23.52
N GLY A 135 11.16 -8.99 -24.31
CA GLY A 135 11.24 -9.36 -25.73
C GLY A 135 10.00 -8.86 -26.49
N TYR A 136 9.40 -9.68 -27.35
CA TYR A 136 8.24 -9.27 -28.14
C TYR A 136 6.94 -9.26 -27.31
N VAL A 137 6.25 -8.13 -27.34
CA VAL A 137 4.95 -7.92 -26.71
C VAL A 137 3.90 -7.68 -27.80
N ASN A 138 2.73 -8.31 -27.66
CA ASN A 138 1.59 -8.11 -28.56
C ASN A 138 1.05 -6.68 -28.52
N GLY A 139 0.38 -6.26 -29.60
CA GLY A 139 -0.29 -4.96 -29.65
C GLY A 139 -1.35 -4.81 -28.55
N ASN A 140 -1.47 -3.62 -27.99
CA ASN A 140 -2.50 -3.26 -27.04
C ASN A 140 -3.86 -3.11 -27.77
N PRO A 141 -4.86 -3.95 -27.47
CA PRO A 141 -6.16 -3.91 -28.15
C PRO A 141 -6.98 -2.64 -27.85
N ASN A 142 -6.60 -1.86 -26.83
CA ASN A 142 -7.26 -0.60 -26.49
C ASN A 142 -6.86 0.56 -27.44
N LEU A 143 -5.80 0.37 -28.25
CA LEU A 143 -5.23 1.40 -29.10
C LEU A 143 -5.61 1.17 -30.56
N LEU A 144 -5.97 2.27 -31.24
CA LEU A 144 -6.15 2.27 -32.68
C LEU A 144 -4.79 2.40 -33.39
N PRO A 145 -4.68 2.01 -34.67
CA PRO A 145 -3.48 2.27 -35.47
C PRO A 145 -3.11 3.76 -35.42
N GLY A 146 -1.86 4.06 -35.06
CA GLY A 146 -1.37 5.44 -34.87
C GLY A 146 -1.92 6.16 -33.62
N GLY A 147 -2.72 5.48 -32.80
CA GLY A 147 -3.38 6.00 -31.60
C GLY A 147 -2.60 5.82 -30.31
N SER A 148 -1.27 5.80 -30.35
CA SER A 148 -0.42 5.71 -29.16
C SER A 148 -0.53 6.97 -28.29
N ALA A 149 -0.41 6.77 -26.96
CA ALA A 149 -0.39 7.84 -25.99
C ALA A 149 0.90 8.67 -26.12
N ARG A 150 0.75 9.99 -26.03
CA ARG A 150 1.84 10.97 -25.88
C ARG A 150 2.18 11.20 -24.41
N ILE A 151 1.22 11.00 -23.52
CA ILE A 151 1.38 11.14 -22.07
C ILE A 151 0.69 9.94 -21.43
N ILE A 152 1.38 9.26 -20.52
CA ILE A 152 0.80 8.17 -19.73
C ILE A 152 0.77 8.64 -18.28
N VAL A 153 -0.43 8.71 -17.73
CA VAL A 153 -0.66 9.03 -16.33
C VAL A 153 -1.03 7.75 -15.59
N ASN A 154 -0.25 7.41 -14.57
CA ASN A 154 -0.56 6.32 -13.64
C ASN A 154 -1.04 6.94 -12.33
N GLN A 155 -2.30 6.69 -11.98
CA GLN A 155 -2.93 7.22 -10.79
C GLN A 155 -3.15 6.09 -9.78
N ALA A 156 -2.54 6.20 -8.60
CA ALA A 156 -2.82 5.30 -7.49
C ALA A 156 -3.88 5.95 -6.59
N THR A 157 -5.05 5.31 -6.48
CA THR A 157 -6.18 5.73 -5.64
C THR A 157 -6.17 5.07 -4.26
N GLY A 158 -5.26 4.13 -4.02
CA GLY A 158 -5.09 3.48 -2.73
C GLY A 158 -4.45 4.37 -1.67
N THR A 159 -4.60 3.96 -0.41
CA THR A 159 -4.01 4.62 0.76
C THR A 159 -2.56 4.23 1.00
N LEU A 160 -2.08 3.15 0.38
CA LEU A 160 -0.71 2.68 0.51
C LEU A 160 0.21 3.39 -0.49
N PRO A 161 1.46 3.72 -0.09
CA PRO A 161 2.43 4.29 -1.00
C PRO A 161 2.85 3.24 -2.05
N SER A 162 3.13 3.71 -3.26
CA SER A 162 3.67 2.89 -4.34
C SER A 162 5.14 2.55 -4.11
N GLN A 163 5.52 1.29 -4.31
CA GLN A 163 6.91 0.84 -4.27
C GLN A 163 7.46 0.63 -5.67
N LEU A 164 8.47 1.44 -6.07
CA LEU A 164 9.13 1.31 -7.38
C LEU A 164 10.51 0.67 -7.22
N ARG A 165 10.57 -0.66 -7.29
CA ARG A 165 11.78 -1.45 -6.96
C ARG A 165 12.52 -1.98 -8.19
N GLY A 166 11.96 -1.83 -9.39
CA GLY A 166 12.53 -2.30 -10.64
C GLY A 166 12.25 -1.34 -11.80
N TYR A 167 12.57 -1.78 -13.02
CA TYR A 167 12.41 -0.95 -14.21
C TYR A 167 10.97 -0.94 -14.71
N LEU A 168 10.56 0.23 -15.17
CA LEU A 168 9.30 0.48 -15.84
C LEU A 168 9.61 0.83 -17.30
N GLU A 169 9.25 -0.06 -18.21
CA GLU A 169 9.44 0.15 -19.64
C GLU A 169 8.11 0.52 -20.31
N VAL A 170 8.15 1.42 -21.31
CA VAL A 170 7.00 1.72 -22.18
C VAL A 170 7.23 1.04 -23.52
N ALA A 171 6.41 0.05 -23.85
CA ALA A 171 6.48 -0.63 -25.13
C ALA A 171 5.80 0.21 -26.23
N GLY A 172 6.47 0.37 -27.37
CA GLY A 172 5.94 1.16 -28.49
C GLY A 172 6.55 2.55 -28.57
N GLN A 173 5.72 3.55 -28.90
CA GLN A 173 6.19 4.91 -29.10
C GLN A 173 6.95 5.43 -27.87
N GLU A 174 8.21 5.79 -28.09
CA GLU A 174 9.06 6.35 -27.04
C GLU A 174 8.47 7.67 -26.52
N LEU A 175 8.21 7.71 -25.23
CA LEU A 175 7.95 8.96 -24.52
C LEU A 175 9.28 9.67 -24.29
N ARG A 176 9.79 10.35 -25.33
CA ARG A 176 11.03 11.13 -25.22
C ARG A 176 10.83 12.27 -24.24
N HIS A 177 11.63 12.29 -23.18
CA HIS A 177 11.79 13.45 -22.32
C HIS A 177 12.53 14.54 -23.11
N HIS A 178 11.80 15.40 -23.83
CA HIS A 178 12.37 16.56 -24.52
C HIS A 178 12.21 17.82 -23.65
N PRO A 179 13.31 18.52 -23.28
CA PRO A 179 13.23 19.89 -22.79
C PRO A 179 13.09 20.84 -23.99
N ARG A 180 11.95 20.78 -24.69
CA ARG A 180 11.54 21.84 -25.61
C ARG A 180 10.21 22.40 -25.11
N ALA A 181 10.23 23.68 -24.76
CA ALA A 181 9.07 24.42 -24.30
C ALA A 181 7.93 24.27 -25.32
N GLY A 182 6.85 23.57 -24.96
CA GLY A 182 5.60 23.58 -25.72
C GLY A 182 4.85 22.26 -25.87
N THR A 183 5.48 21.08 -25.73
CA THR A 183 4.73 19.80 -25.83
C THR A 183 5.38 18.74 -24.95
N ARG A 184 4.83 18.54 -23.73
CA ARG A 184 5.34 17.58 -22.75
C ARG A 184 4.83 16.19 -23.11
N ALA A 185 5.65 15.36 -23.76
CA ALA A 185 5.46 13.90 -23.67
C ALA A 185 6.06 13.45 -22.33
N GLY A 186 5.30 12.72 -21.53
CA GLY A 186 5.71 12.44 -20.15
C GLY A 186 4.98 11.26 -19.52
N LEU A 187 5.70 10.56 -18.65
CA LEU A 187 5.12 9.64 -17.69
C LEU A 187 4.89 10.41 -16.40
N GLU A 188 3.65 10.45 -15.92
CA GLU A 188 3.29 11.17 -14.69
C GLU A 188 2.69 10.21 -13.67
N PHE A 189 3.16 10.27 -12.43
CA PHE A 189 2.60 9.56 -11.30
C PHE A 189 1.79 10.53 -10.44
N ARG A 190 0.51 10.21 -10.22
CA ARG A 190 -0.34 10.94 -9.27
C ARG A 190 -0.77 10.03 -8.14
N HIS A 191 -0.48 10.42 -6.91
CA HIS A 191 -1.14 9.89 -5.72
C HIS A 191 -2.46 10.63 -5.53
N ALA A 192 -3.57 9.90 -5.39
CA ALA A 192 -4.83 10.48 -4.95
C ALA A 192 -4.91 10.35 -3.43
N GLU A 193 -4.68 11.46 -2.72
CA GLU A 193 -5.00 11.55 -1.30
C GLU A 193 -6.53 11.51 -1.18
N ALA A 194 -7.05 10.54 -0.42
CA ALA A 194 -8.48 10.38 -0.24
C ALA A 194 -9.06 11.61 0.49
N GLY A 195 -9.75 12.47 -0.27
CA GLY A 195 -10.61 13.51 0.27
C GLY A 195 -10.04 14.92 0.22
N THR A 196 -10.19 15.61 -0.91
CA THR A 196 -10.50 17.05 -0.92
C THR A 196 -11.23 17.39 -2.23
N ALA A 197 -12.44 17.93 -2.10
CA ALA A 197 -13.32 18.37 -3.19
C ALA A 197 -12.63 19.40 -4.12
N PRO A 198 -13.04 19.51 -5.39
CA PRO A 198 -12.43 20.44 -6.33
C PRO A 198 -12.69 21.89 -5.88
N ARG A 199 -11.65 22.58 -5.41
CA ARG A 199 -11.68 24.03 -5.20
C ARG A 199 -11.85 24.72 -6.55
N ARG A 200 -13.09 25.07 -6.88
CA ARG A 200 -13.45 26.08 -7.88
C ARG A 200 -12.70 27.38 -7.54
N HIS A 201 -11.67 27.74 -8.30
CA HIS A 201 -11.25 29.14 -8.36
C HIS A 201 -11.88 29.83 -9.57
N ARG A 202 -12.96 30.53 -9.22
CA ARG A 202 -13.62 31.67 -9.85
C ARG A 202 -12.90 32.29 -11.05
N ARG A 203 -13.66 32.40 -12.14
CA ARG A 203 -13.59 33.50 -13.10
C ARG A 203 -13.56 34.84 -12.36
N THR A 204 -12.62 35.72 -12.69
CA THR A 204 -12.79 37.16 -12.48
C THR A 204 -12.47 37.83 -13.81
N ALA A 205 -13.52 38.41 -14.40
CA ALA A 205 -13.46 39.17 -15.63
C ALA A 205 -12.96 40.61 -15.37
N LEU A 206 -12.49 41.24 -16.45
CA LEU A 206 -12.56 42.67 -16.74
C LEU A 206 -11.71 43.63 -15.86
N ARG A 207 -10.71 44.30 -16.46
CA ARG A 207 -10.86 45.68 -16.99
C ARG A 207 -9.55 46.32 -17.47
N ARG A 208 -9.72 47.08 -18.56
CA ARG A 208 -9.12 48.38 -18.93
C ARG A 208 -7.70 48.45 -19.51
N ALA A 209 -7.72 48.78 -20.80
CA ALA A 209 -6.69 49.44 -21.59
C ALA A 209 -6.26 50.82 -21.04
N ARG A 210 -5.03 51.24 -21.36
CA ARG A 210 -4.55 52.64 -21.47
C ARG A 210 -3.15 52.70 -22.13
N PRO A 211 -2.65 53.87 -22.60
CA PRO A 211 -2.52 54.16 -24.03
C PRO A 211 -1.09 54.46 -24.52
N VAL A 212 -1.01 54.71 -25.83
CA VAL A 212 0.11 55.08 -26.71
C VAL A 212 0.97 56.23 -26.16
N GLY A 213 2.30 56.05 -26.20
CA GLY A 213 3.30 57.10 -25.96
C GLY A 213 4.05 57.46 -27.25
N HIS A 214 4.04 58.75 -27.58
CA HIS A 214 4.85 59.42 -28.61
C HIS A 214 6.35 59.40 -28.28
N PRO A 215 7.25 59.47 -29.27
CA PRO A 215 8.60 59.99 -29.07
C PRO A 215 8.76 61.40 -29.66
N GLU A 216 9.22 62.33 -28.81
CA GLU A 216 9.72 63.66 -29.19
C GLU A 216 11.15 63.59 -29.75
N ILE A 217 11.29 64.27 -30.87
CA ILE A 217 12.39 65.01 -31.52
C ILE A 217 13.69 65.22 -30.72
N GLY A 218 14.83 64.97 -31.40
CA GLY A 218 16.15 65.53 -31.09
C GLY A 218 17.01 65.70 -32.36
N PHE A 219 17.09 66.94 -32.87
CA PHE A 219 18.07 67.45 -33.85
C PHE A 219 19.49 67.60 -33.21
N PRO A 220 20.60 68.06 -33.87
CA PRO A 220 20.73 68.70 -35.19
C PRO A 220 22.00 68.34 -36.03
N ARG A 221 22.14 69.04 -37.18
CA ARG A 221 23.36 69.57 -37.84
C ARG A 221 24.05 68.83 -39.02
N THR A 222 23.88 69.47 -40.20
CA THR A 222 24.90 69.97 -41.15
C THR A 222 25.61 69.01 -42.13
N GLN A 223 25.42 69.26 -43.43
CA GLN A 223 26.40 69.58 -44.51
C GLN A 223 25.75 69.19 -45.87
N ALA A 224 25.48 70.16 -46.78
CA ALA A 224 26.32 70.56 -47.94
C ALA A 224 26.55 69.38 -48.92
N THR A 225 26.34 69.43 -50.24
CA THR A 225 26.57 70.50 -51.24
C THR A 225 26.03 70.02 -52.60
N CYS A 226 25.67 70.96 -53.48
CA CYS A 226 25.48 70.89 -54.95
C CYS A 226 24.51 69.86 -55.55
#